data_AF-A0A850SGW9-F1
#
_entry.id   AF-A0A850SGW9-F1
#
_cell.length_a   1.000
_cell.length_b   1.000
_cell.length_c   1.000
_cell.angle_alpha   90.00
_cell.angle_beta   90.00
_cell.angle_gamma   90.00
#
_symmetry.space_group_name_H-M   'P 1'
#
loop_
_entity.id
_entity.type
_entity.pdbx_description
1 polymer ?
#
loop_
_entity_poly.entity_id
_entity_poly.type
_entity_poly.pdbx_seq_one_letter_code
_entity_poly.pdbx_strand_id
1 'polypeptide(L)'
;MQYDPERVVLQVGCTDYEAGSALVADMLGNLGRMAGAEPRLASGKAEPAFGWTFYALAVDKSFVRRLAGLPDIGIMRTKGATLDQKFAVWLNRQLEARAEGIRVELLSDLRSSQFGLF
;
A
#
# COMPACT_ATOMS: atom_id res chain seq x y z
N MET A 1 9.63 3.31 -12.16
CA MET A 1 8.32 3.98 -12.12
C MET A 1 8.58 5.49 -12.06
N GLN A 2 7.97 6.29 -12.94
CA GLN A 2 8.12 7.74 -12.90
C GLN A 2 7.27 8.31 -11.74
N TYR A 3 7.74 9.37 -11.08
CA TYR A 3 7.00 10.00 -9.98
C TYR A 3 5.68 10.58 -10.50
N ASP A 4 4.57 10.17 -9.90
CA ASP A 4 3.22 10.67 -10.18
C ASP A 4 2.62 11.20 -8.88
N PRO A 5 2.42 12.52 -8.74
CA PRO A 5 1.90 13.12 -7.50
C PRO A 5 0.47 12.68 -7.19
N GLU A 6 -0.28 12.17 -8.17
CA GLU A 6 -1.65 11.67 -7.99
C GLU A 6 -1.69 10.20 -7.54
N ARG A 7 -0.54 9.58 -7.31
CA ARG A 7 -0.43 8.21 -6.83
C ARG A 7 0.22 8.13 -5.46
N VAL A 8 -0.31 7.22 -4.63
CA VAL A 8 0.37 6.72 -3.45
C VAL A 8 1.21 5.53 -3.89
N VAL A 9 2.53 5.60 -3.68
CA VAL A 9 3.44 4.51 -4.05
C VAL A 9 3.89 3.81 -2.77
N LEU A 10 3.57 2.52 -2.71
CA LEU A 10 3.88 1.62 -1.61
C LEU A 10 5.02 0.70 -2.02
N GLN A 11 5.93 0.40 -1.11
CA GLN A 11 6.79 -0.76 -1.22
C GLN A 11 6.07 -1.93 -0.56
N VAL A 12 5.89 -3.01 -1.31
CA VAL A 12 5.33 -4.26 -0.81
C VAL A 12 6.45 -5.29 -0.75
N GLY A 13 6.58 -5.97 0.38
CA GLY A 13 7.47 -7.11 0.57
C GLY A 13 6.66 -8.36 0.89
N CYS A 14 6.93 -9.46 0.19
CA CYS A 14 6.26 -10.75 0.41
C CYS A 14 7.28 -11.91 0.45
N THR A 15 7.10 -12.89 1.33
CA THR A 15 7.91 -14.13 1.30
C THR A 15 7.44 -15.13 0.24
N ASP A 16 6.14 -15.11 -0.10
CA ASP A 16 5.56 -15.75 -1.28
C ASP A 16 4.97 -14.66 -2.18
N TYR A 17 5.64 -14.39 -3.30
CA TYR A 17 5.25 -13.30 -4.21
C TYR A 17 3.90 -13.53 -4.88
N GLU A 18 3.64 -14.75 -5.35
CA GLU A 18 2.41 -15.05 -6.09
C GLU A 18 1.21 -14.94 -5.16
N ALA A 19 1.26 -15.59 -4.00
CA ALA A 19 0.18 -15.53 -3.03
C ALA A 19 0.02 -14.12 -2.42
N GLY A 20 1.13 -13.47 -2.07
CA GLY A 20 1.12 -12.15 -1.44
C GLY A 20 0.61 -11.05 -2.37
N SER A 21 1.10 -11.02 -3.62
CA SER A 21 0.68 -10.01 -4.59
C SER A 21 -0.80 -10.15 -5.00
N ALA A 22 -1.28 -11.40 -5.15
CA ALA A 22 -2.70 -11.68 -5.38
C ALA A 22 -3.56 -11.22 -4.21
N LEU A 23 -3.18 -11.52 -2.96
CA LEU A 23 -3.91 -11.09 -1.77
C LEU A 23 -4.02 -9.55 -1.69
N VAL A 24 -2.92 -8.85 -1.95
CA VAL A 24 -2.89 -7.38 -1.94
C VAL A 24 -3.81 -6.81 -3.02
N ALA A 25 -3.73 -7.34 -4.25
CA ALA A 25 -4.56 -6.90 -5.37
C ALA A 25 -6.05 -7.16 -5.10
N ASP A 26 -6.40 -8.34 -4.62
CA ASP A 26 -7.78 -8.72 -4.30
C ASP A 26 -8.35 -7.86 -3.18
N MET A 27 -7.57 -7.60 -2.13
CA MET A 27 -8.01 -6.76 -1.03
C MET A 27 -8.29 -5.33 -1.51
N LEU A 28 -7.38 -4.73 -2.29
CA LEU A 28 -7.58 -3.40 -2.86
C LEU A 28 -8.75 -3.37 -3.85
N GLY A 29 -8.94 -4.42 -4.65
CA GLY A 29 -10.10 -4.57 -5.54
C GLY A 29 -11.43 -4.63 -4.77
N ASN A 30 -11.47 -5.38 -3.67
CA ASN A 30 -12.64 -5.47 -2.78
C ASN A 30 -12.98 -4.12 -2.15
N LEU A 31 -11.97 -3.42 -1.63
CA LEU A 31 -12.11 -2.07 -1.10
C LEU A 31 -12.58 -1.09 -2.18
N GLY A 32 -12.12 -1.26 -3.41
CA GLY A 32 -12.58 -0.48 -4.56
C GLY A 32 -14.07 -0.65 -4.85
N ARG A 33 -14.55 -1.89 -4.80
CA ARG A 33 -15.99 -2.19 -4.93
C ARG A 33 -16.80 -1.55 -3.79
N MET A 34 -16.31 -1.61 -2.55
CA MET A 34 -16.96 -0.99 -1.40
C MET A 34 -17.02 0.55 -1.50
N ALA A 35 -15.95 1.17 -2.01
CA ALA A 35 -15.84 2.62 -2.14
C ALA A 35 -16.47 3.17 -3.43
N GLY A 36 -17.00 2.32 -4.30
CA GLY A 36 -17.48 2.71 -5.63
C GLY A 36 -16.38 3.41 -6.46
N ALA A 37 -15.13 2.97 -6.31
CA ALA A 37 -13.98 3.56 -6.98
C ALA A 37 -12.89 2.52 -7.22
N GLU A 38 -12.46 2.38 -8.47
CA GLU A 38 -11.38 1.45 -8.79
C GLU A 38 -10.02 1.96 -8.28
N PRO A 39 -9.19 1.08 -7.71
CA PRO A 39 -7.90 1.48 -7.15
C PRO A 39 -6.82 1.81 -8.20
N ARG A 40 -7.06 1.47 -9.49
CA ARG A 40 -6.16 1.71 -10.65
C ARG A 40 -4.70 1.34 -10.36
N LEU A 41 -4.51 0.09 -9.94
CA LEU A 41 -3.22 -0.45 -9.53
C LEU A 41 -2.22 -0.43 -10.70
N ALA A 42 -0.99 -0.04 -10.39
CA ALA A 42 0.16 -0.24 -11.26
C ALA A 42 1.31 -0.83 -10.43
N SER A 43 1.90 -1.91 -10.89
CA SER A 43 3.00 -2.59 -10.19
C SER A 43 4.31 -2.39 -10.93
N GLY A 44 5.37 -2.14 -10.17
CA GLY A 44 6.75 -2.18 -10.65
C GLY A 44 7.25 -3.62 -10.83
N LYS A 45 8.50 -3.74 -11.28
CA LYS A 45 9.18 -5.03 -11.38
C LYS A 45 9.33 -5.65 -9.99
N ALA A 46 9.13 -6.96 -9.89
CA ALA A 46 9.43 -7.74 -8.70
C ALA A 46 10.94 -7.97 -8.55
N GLU A 47 11.46 -7.75 -7.35
CA GLU A 47 12.88 -7.80 -7.01
C GLU A 47 13.08 -8.76 -5.82
N PRO A 48 13.60 -9.98 -6.05
CA PRO A 48 13.89 -10.92 -4.97
C PRO A 48 15.14 -10.50 -4.19
N ALA A 49 15.06 -10.53 -2.86
CA ALA A 49 16.17 -10.27 -1.95
C ALA A 49 15.97 -10.98 -0.61
N PHE A 50 16.96 -11.73 -0.16
CA PHE A 50 17.02 -12.37 1.18
C PHE A 50 15.77 -13.19 1.57
N GLY A 51 15.21 -13.96 0.65
CA GLY A 51 14.01 -14.79 0.90
C GLY A 51 12.69 -14.00 0.89
N TRP A 52 12.74 -12.72 0.53
CA TRP A 52 11.59 -11.87 0.25
C TRP A 52 11.59 -11.49 -1.22
N THR A 53 10.44 -11.07 -1.72
CA THR A 53 10.27 -10.40 -3.00
C THR A 53 9.65 -9.04 -2.75
N PHE A 54 10.30 -8.00 -3.28
CA PHE A 54 9.86 -6.62 -3.13
C PHE A 54 9.34 -6.08 -4.45
N TYR A 55 8.29 -5.26 -4.42
CA TYR A 55 7.83 -4.54 -5.59
C TYR A 55 7.16 -3.22 -5.19
N ALA A 56 7.24 -2.24 -6.08
CA ALA A 56 6.49 -1.01 -5.93
C ALA A 56 5.05 -1.22 -6.40
N LEU A 57 4.09 -0.76 -5.60
CA LEU A 57 2.67 -0.75 -5.94
C LEU A 57 2.15 0.68 -5.88
N ALA A 58 1.70 1.21 -7.01
CA ALA A 58 1.09 2.52 -7.07
C ALA A 58 -0.44 2.40 -7.10
N VAL A 59 -1.09 3.19 -6.25
CA VAL A 59 -2.54 3.26 -6.07
C VAL A 59 -2.99 4.70 -6.28
N ASP A 60 -4.15 4.89 -6.89
CA ASP A 60 -4.72 6.21 -7.16
C ASP A 60 -5.09 6.96 -5.85
N LYS A 61 -4.63 8.21 -5.68
CA LYS A 61 -4.96 9.00 -4.48
C LYS A 61 -6.45 9.28 -4.36
N SER A 62 -7.14 9.41 -5.49
CA SER A 62 -8.58 9.59 -5.54
C SER A 62 -9.34 8.43 -4.87
N PHE A 63 -8.89 7.19 -5.10
CA PHE A 63 -9.39 5.99 -4.42
C PHE A 63 -9.09 6.02 -2.92
N VAL A 64 -7.86 6.34 -2.52
CA VAL A 64 -7.47 6.42 -1.09
C VAL A 64 -8.32 7.44 -0.33
N ARG A 65 -8.59 8.61 -0.94
CA ARG A 65 -9.46 9.64 -0.36
C ARG A 65 -10.90 9.15 -0.18
N ARG A 66 -11.47 8.47 -1.18
CA ARG A 66 -12.83 7.91 -1.08
C ARG A 66 -12.90 6.84 0.00
N LEU A 67 -11.91 5.95 0.05
CA LEU A 67 -11.85 4.89 1.05
C LEU A 67 -11.75 5.45 2.47
N ALA A 68 -10.95 6.52 2.67
CA ALA A 68 -10.82 7.18 3.95
C ALA A 68 -12.09 7.94 4.39
N GLY A 69 -12.97 8.29 3.45
CA GLY A 69 -14.28 8.88 3.73
C GLY A 69 -15.33 7.88 4.21
N LEU A 70 -15.08 6.56 4.07
CA LEU A 70 -15.98 5.53 4.59
C LEU A 70 -15.84 5.42 6.12
N PRO A 71 -16.94 5.53 6.88
CA PRO A 71 -16.90 5.54 8.35
C PRO A 71 -16.23 4.31 8.97
N ASP A 72 -16.46 3.13 8.38
CA ASP A 72 -16.08 1.83 8.96
C ASP A 72 -14.65 1.39 8.60
N ILE A 73 -14.00 2.06 7.64
CA ILE A 73 -12.64 1.69 7.20
C ILE A 73 -11.59 2.11 8.22
N GLY A 74 -11.77 3.24 8.91
CA GLY A 74 -10.89 3.64 10.02
C GLY A 74 -9.50 4.14 9.63
N ILE A 75 -9.22 4.40 8.34
CA ILE A 75 -7.93 4.99 7.88
C ILE A 75 -7.60 6.28 8.65
N MET A 76 -8.58 7.17 8.81
CA MET A 76 -8.36 8.46 9.47
C MET A 76 -7.94 8.34 10.95
N ARG A 77 -8.33 7.24 11.61
CA ARG A 77 -7.96 6.93 13.00
C ARG A 77 -6.57 6.29 13.14
N THR A 78 -5.94 5.94 12.03
CA THR A 78 -4.60 5.34 12.01
C THR A 78 -3.52 6.42 12.25
N LYS A 79 -2.39 6.02 12.85
CA LYS A 79 -1.22 6.91 13.05
C LYS A 79 -0.60 7.30 11.71
N GLY A 80 -0.06 8.51 11.61
CA GLY A 80 0.57 9.06 10.39
C GLY A 80 0.26 10.55 10.24
N ALA A 81 1.20 11.32 9.67
CA ALA A 81 1.05 12.76 9.47
C ALA A 81 0.23 13.08 8.23
N THR A 82 0.36 12.28 7.18
CA THR A 82 -0.37 12.45 5.90
C THR A 82 -1.40 11.33 5.70
N LEU A 83 -2.35 11.54 4.78
CA LEU A 83 -3.30 10.51 4.39
C LEU A 83 -2.59 9.28 3.81
N ASP A 84 -1.56 9.49 2.99
CA ASP A 84 -0.75 8.43 2.37
C ASP A 84 -0.08 7.55 3.44
N GLN A 85 0.50 8.17 4.47
CA GLN A 85 1.09 7.45 5.61
C GLN A 85 0.04 6.68 6.40
N LYS A 86 -1.09 7.31 6.73
CA LYS A 86 -2.20 6.66 7.43
C LYS A 86 -2.71 5.46 6.65
N PHE A 87 -2.85 5.59 5.33
CA PHE A 87 -3.26 4.51 4.44
C PHE A 87 -2.26 3.37 4.42
N ALA A 88 -0.96 3.65 4.27
CA ALA A 88 0.08 2.62 4.28
C ALA A 88 0.09 1.81 5.59
N VAL A 89 0.06 2.50 6.74
CA VAL A 89 0.00 1.86 8.06
C VAL A 89 -1.28 1.06 8.25
N TRP A 90 -2.41 1.60 7.79
CA TRP A 90 -3.70 0.91 7.86
C TRP A 90 -3.68 -0.36 7.01
N LEU A 91 -3.22 -0.25 5.76
CA LEU A 91 -3.16 -1.36 4.81
C LEU A 91 -2.24 -2.47 5.30
N ASN A 92 -1.08 -2.12 5.85
CA ASN A 92 -0.15 -3.07 6.44
C ASN A 92 -0.84 -3.89 7.56
N ARG A 93 -1.56 -3.22 8.47
CA ARG A 93 -2.30 -3.90 9.54
C ARG A 93 -3.41 -4.83 9.01
N GLN A 94 -4.11 -4.43 7.95
CA GLN A 94 -5.14 -5.28 7.33
C GLN A 94 -4.55 -6.53 6.69
N LEU A 95 -3.35 -6.42 6.09
CA LEU A 95 -2.64 -7.54 5.48
C LEU A 95 -2.05 -8.48 6.53
N GLU A 96 -1.38 -7.94 7.55
CA GLU A 96 -0.81 -8.71 8.66
C GLU A 96 -1.89 -9.52 9.41
N ALA A 97 -3.12 -8.99 9.49
CA ALA A 97 -4.25 -9.71 10.07
C ALA A 97 -4.78 -10.87 9.21
N ARG A 98 -4.40 -10.96 7.93
CA ARG A 98 -4.87 -11.98 6.97
C ARG A 98 -3.81 -13.00 6.60
N ALA A 99 -2.55 -12.60 6.54
CA ALA A 99 -1.45 -13.46 6.16
C ALA A 99 -0.13 -13.00 6.80
N GLU A 100 0.69 -13.96 7.19
CA GLU A 100 2.07 -13.71 7.59
C GLU A 100 2.95 -13.49 6.36
N GLY A 101 4.12 -12.87 6.55
CA GLY A 101 5.11 -12.73 5.49
C GLY A 101 4.76 -11.67 4.43
N ILE A 102 3.81 -10.78 4.70
CA ILE A 102 3.50 -9.61 3.87
C ILE A 102 3.73 -8.34 4.67
N ARG A 103 4.41 -7.37 4.07
CA ARG A 103 4.62 -6.04 4.64
C ARG A 103 4.43 -4.97 3.60
N VAL A 104 3.92 -3.83 4.03
CA VAL A 104 3.68 -2.65 3.22
C VAL A 104 4.19 -1.41 3.92
N GLU A 105 4.98 -0.63 3.19
CA GLU A 105 5.53 0.64 3.66
C GLU A 105 5.37 1.74 2.61
N LEU A 106 5.24 2.99 3.04
CA LEU A 106 5.17 4.11 2.10
C LEU A 106 6.55 4.35 1.48
N LEU A 107 6.65 4.31 0.15
CA LEU A 107 7.95 4.39 -0.52
C LEU A 107 8.66 5.73 -0.25
N SER A 108 7.92 6.82 -0.10
CA SER A 108 8.52 8.13 0.23
C SER A 108 9.16 8.15 1.62
N ASP A 109 8.61 7.43 2.59
CA ASP A 109 9.17 7.36 3.94
C ASP A 109 10.47 6.55 3.94
N LEU A 110 10.51 5.43 3.18
CA LEU A 110 11.74 4.65 2.97
C LEU A 110 12.84 5.45 2.28
N ARG A 111 12.48 6.35 1.35
CA ARG A 111 13.46 7.21 0.70
C ARG A 111 13.92 8.33 1.63
N SER A 112 13.01 8.95 2.38
CA SER A 112 13.37 9.96 3.39
C SER A 112 14.34 9.39 4.43
N SER A 113 14.12 8.14 4.84
CA SER A 113 14.96 7.42 5.79
C SER A 113 16.35 7.11 5.25
N GLN A 114 16.43 6.64 4.01
CA GLN A 114 17.70 6.40 3.35
C GLN A 114 18.57 7.66 3.25
N PHE A 115 17.97 8.84 3.16
CA PHE A 115 18.67 10.13 3.07
C PHE A 115 18.81 10.87 4.41
N GLY A 116 18.34 10.30 5.53
CA GLY A 116 18.47 10.90 6.87
C GLY A 116 17.68 12.19 7.07
N LEU A 117 16.62 12.40 6.29
CA LEU A 117 15.76 13.59 6.39
C LEU A 117 14.65 13.31 7.41
N PHE A 118 14.89 13.62 8.68
CA PHE A 118 13.91 13.57 9.79
C PHE A 118 14.15 14.69 10.79
#